data_AF-A0AAX3YJN0-F1
#
_entry.id   AF-A0AAX3YJN0-F1
#
_cell.length_a   1.000
_cell.length_b   1.000
_cell.length_c   1.000
_cell.angle_alpha   90.00
_cell.angle_beta   90.00
_cell.angle_gamma   90.00
#
_symmetry.space_group_name_H-M   'P 1'
#
loop_
_entity.id
_entity.type
_entity.pdbx_description
1 polymer ?
#
loop_
_entity_poly.entity_id
_entity_poly.type
_entity_poly.pdbx_seq_one_letter_code
_entity_poly.pdbx_strand_id
1 'polypeptide(L)'
;MRQLACHVLGMAAYASSIREGRRQQRLAHKALATHGGGEFIDQLTDLQVRERAALTPAQITQQFHAIGRSAAKGRRRTPAIIRRHRMPEPQTIGGISEWWSIGFVTDVILTRDVWMHRVDLSRAIGRPLRLSADHDGELIADMAREWAGRHGQPFRLHLTGPVGGAWSSGTDGETLEVDALEFCRILSGREPGNGLLATPVPF
;
A
#
# COMPACT_ATOMS: atom_id res chain seq x y z
N MET A 1 -4.68 13.66 -8.41
CA MET A 1 -4.25 12.74 -9.49
C MET A 1 -2.77 12.82 -9.83
N ARG A 2 -2.26 13.96 -10.30
CA ARG A 2 -0.87 14.08 -10.72
C ARG A 2 0.13 13.84 -9.56
N GLN A 3 -0.15 14.40 -8.38
CA GLN A 3 0.67 14.19 -7.18
C GLN A 3 0.76 12.70 -6.81
N LEU A 4 -0.35 11.96 -6.88
CA LEU A 4 -0.35 10.52 -6.65
C LEU A 4 0.57 9.78 -7.62
N ALA A 5 0.50 10.07 -8.93
CA ALA A 5 1.40 9.47 -9.91
C ALA A 5 2.87 9.82 -9.64
N CYS A 6 3.15 11.06 -9.20
CA CYS A 6 4.50 11.47 -8.80
C CYS A 6 4.99 10.73 -7.55
N HIS A 7 4.14 10.56 -6.54
CA HIS A 7 4.45 9.80 -5.33
C HIS A 7 4.78 8.34 -5.67
N VAL A 8 3.90 7.65 -6.41
CA VAL A 8 4.12 6.24 -6.81
C VAL A 8 5.39 6.10 -7.66
N LEU A 9 5.70 7.07 -8.53
CA LEU A 9 6.96 7.08 -9.29
C LEU A 9 8.17 7.33 -8.37
N GLY A 10 8.01 8.15 -7.34
CA GLY A 10 9.00 8.39 -6.29
C GLY A 10 9.33 7.13 -5.50
N MET A 11 8.30 6.39 -5.08
CA MET A 11 8.43 5.10 -4.40
C MET A 11 9.05 4.04 -5.32
N ALA A 12 8.71 4.02 -6.61
CA ALA A 12 9.38 3.16 -7.58
C ALA A 12 10.88 3.51 -7.69
N ALA A 13 11.23 4.79 -7.76
CA ALA A 13 12.64 5.24 -7.81
C ALA A 13 13.39 4.86 -6.53
N TYR A 14 12.77 5.07 -5.37
CA TYR A 14 13.26 4.66 -4.06
C TYR A 14 13.61 3.16 -4.03
N ALA A 15 12.71 2.31 -4.53
CA ALA A 15 12.90 0.86 -4.56
C ALA A 15 13.86 0.38 -5.65
N SER A 16 14.08 1.16 -6.71
CA SER A 16 14.90 0.77 -7.87
C SER A 16 16.40 0.90 -7.65
N SER A 17 16.85 1.70 -6.68
CA SER A 17 18.25 2.05 -6.48
C SER A 17 18.57 2.31 -5.01
N ILE A 18 19.52 1.57 -4.45
CA ILE A 18 19.97 1.74 -3.04
C ILE A 18 20.47 3.17 -2.80
N ARG A 19 21.21 3.74 -3.76
CA ARG A 19 21.72 5.11 -3.66
C ARG A 19 20.58 6.12 -3.60
N GLU A 20 19.56 5.92 -4.43
CA GLU A 20 18.41 6.83 -4.48
C GLU A 20 17.52 6.68 -3.24
N GLY A 21 17.25 5.45 -2.80
CA GLY A 21 16.52 5.19 -1.56
C GLY A 21 17.18 5.86 -0.35
N ARG A 22 18.51 5.69 -0.19
CA ARG A 22 19.28 6.38 0.87
C ARG A 22 19.25 7.90 0.74
N ARG A 23 19.24 8.44 -0.49
CA ARG A 23 19.13 9.89 -0.71
C ARG A 23 17.78 10.40 -0.21
N GLN A 24 16.69 9.74 -0.59
CA GLN A 24 15.35 10.11 -0.18
C GLN A 24 15.17 10.00 1.34
N GLN A 25 15.62 8.90 1.97
CA GLN A 25 15.59 8.75 3.44
C GLN A 25 16.29 9.92 4.15
N ARG A 26 17.53 10.23 3.75
CA ARG A 26 18.30 11.32 4.36
C ARG A 26 17.61 12.67 4.20
N LEU A 27 17.05 12.96 3.03
CA LEU A 27 16.36 14.22 2.77
C LEU A 27 15.04 14.31 3.57
N ALA A 28 14.27 13.23 3.64
CA ALA A 28 13.04 13.18 4.43
C ALA A 28 13.33 13.34 5.94
N HIS A 29 14.33 12.65 6.49
CA HIS A 29 14.75 12.86 7.89
C HIS A 29 15.26 14.28 8.15
N LYS A 30 16.02 14.87 7.22
CA LYS A 30 16.46 16.26 7.34
C LYS A 30 15.26 17.21 7.37
N ALA A 31 14.28 17.00 6.49
CA ALA A 31 13.07 17.83 6.46
C ALA A 31 12.27 17.68 7.76
N LEU A 32 12.08 16.47 8.26
CA LEU A 32 11.42 16.19 9.54
C LEU A 32 12.11 16.92 10.70
N ALA A 33 13.44 16.84 10.78
CA ALA A 33 14.22 17.52 11.81
C ALA A 33 14.20 19.05 11.70
N THR A 34 13.97 19.60 10.49
CA THR A 34 13.95 21.05 10.27
C THR A 34 12.58 21.65 10.56
N HIS A 35 11.50 21.01 10.11
CA HIS A 35 10.15 21.56 10.25
C HIS A 35 9.57 21.36 11.66
N GLY A 36 9.97 20.29 12.36
CA GLY A 36 9.41 19.93 13.67
C GLY A 36 7.96 19.44 13.56
N GLY A 37 7.65 18.30 14.18
CA GLY A 37 6.32 17.68 14.08
C GLY A 37 6.04 17.00 12.72
N GLY A 38 5.03 16.13 12.70
CA GLY A 38 4.64 15.32 11.53
C GLY A 38 5.32 13.95 11.46
N GLU A 39 4.95 13.13 10.48
CA GLU A 39 5.48 11.78 10.29
C GLU A 39 6.58 11.74 9.21
N PHE A 40 7.55 10.84 9.35
CA PHE A 40 8.59 10.63 8.34
C PHE A 40 8.00 10.35 6.95
N ILE A 41 6.91 9.59 6.89
CA ILE A 41 6.27 9.19 5.65
C ILE A 41 5.70 10.39 4.88
N ASP A 42 5.19 11.40 5.59
CA ASP A 42 4.69 12.64 4.99
C ASP A 42 5.82 13.40 4.32
N GLN A 43 6.98 13.51 5.00
CA GLN A 43 8.16 14.19 4.46
C GLN A 43 8.74 13.45 3.25
N LEU A 44 8.71 12.12 3.26
CA LEU A 44 9.12 11.29 2.12
C LEU A 44 8.17 11.48 0.93
N THR A 45 6.86 11.46 1.18
CA THR A 45 5.84 11.65 0.14
C THR A 45 5.92 13.04 -0.47
N ASP A 46 6.03 14.08 0.36
CA ASP A 46 6.22 15.46 -0.09
C ASP A 46 7.47 15.62 -0.97
N LEU A 47 8.61 15.06 -0.54
CA LEU A 47 9.84 15.05 -1.35
C LEU A 47 9.60 14.44 -2.74
N GLN A 48 8.96 13.28 -2.79
CA GLN A 48 8.70 12.55 -4.02
C GLN A 48 7.79 13.32 -4.98
N VAL A 49 6.76 13.97 -4.44
CA VAL A 49 5.85 14.83 -5.19
C VAL A 49 6.57 16.08 -5.71
N ARG A 50 7.29 16.80 -4.84
CA ARG A 50 7.97 18.05 -5.19
C ARG A 50 9.05 17.86 -6.25
N GLU A 51 9.91 16.85 -6.12
CA GLU A 51 10.98 16.59 -7.09
C GLU A 51 10.45 16.24 -8.49
N ARG A 52 9.19 15.80 -8.58
CA ARG A 52 8.54 15.42 -9.83
C ARG A 52 7.48 16.42 -10.25
N ALA A 53 7.36 17.57 -9.60
CA ALA A 53 6.31 18.57 -9.84
C ALA A 53 6.33 19.13 -11.28
N ALA A 54 7.51 19.24 -11.89
CA ALA A 54 7.68 19.79 -13.24
C ALA A 54 7.50 18.76 -14.38
N LEU A 55 7.41 17.45 -14.08
CA LEU A 55 7.34 16.42 -15.12
C LEU A 55 6.03 16.48 -15.92
N THR A 56 6.09 16.29 -17.23
CA THR A 56 4.88 16.07 -18.03
C THR A 56 4.31 14.66 -17.80
N PRO A 57 3.03 14.40 -18.09
CA PRO A 57 2.47 13.05 -18.03
C PRO A 57 3.24 12.02 -18.87
N ALA A 58 3.76 12.44 -20.03
CA ALA A 58 4.60 11.60 -20.88
C ALA A 58 5.92 11.22 -20.20
N GLN A 59 6.58 12.19 -19.54
CA GLN A 59 7.82 11.95 -18.79
C GLN A 59 7.58 11.03 -17.59
N ILE A 60 6.46 11.18 -16.87
CA ILE A 60 6.09 10.30 -15.75
C ILE A 60 5.95 8.85 -16.26
N THR A 61 5.19 8.65 -17.34
CA THR A 61 4.99 7.34 -17.96
C THR A 61 6.31 6.72 -18.44
N GLN A 62 7.14 7.51 -19.13
CA GLN A 62 8.46 7.06 -19.60
C GLN A 62 9.36 6.62 -18.46
N GLN A 63 9.38 7.37 -17.35
CA GLN A 63 10.18 6.98 -16.18
C GLN A 63 9.66 5.69 -15.54
N PHE A 64 8.34 5.52 -15.40
CA PHE A 64 7.78 4.25 -14.92
C PHE A 64 8.22 3.05 -15.78
N HIS A 65 8.21 3.18 -17.11
CA HIS A 65 8.71 2.14 -18.01
C HIS A 65 10.20 1.85 -17.78
N ALA A 66 11.01 2.87 -17.54
CA ALA A 66 12.44 2.72 -17.31
C ALA A 66 12.77 2.00 -15.99
N ILE A 67 12.03 2.26 -14.91
CA ILE A 67 12.39 1.80 -13.56
C ILE A 67 11.46 0.73 -12.97
N GLY A 68 10.29 0.48 -13.55
CA GLY A 68 9.30 -0.43 -12.94
C GLY A 68 9.84 -1.83 -12.67
N ARG A 69 10.56 -2.41 -13.64
CA ARG A 69 11.17 -3.73 -13.48
C ARG A 69 12.26 -3.76 -12.42
N SER A 70 13.10 -2.72 -12.34
CA SER A 70 14.17 -2.64 -11.33
C SER A 70 13.59 -2.38 -9.94
N ALA A 71 12.55 -1.56 -9.81
CA ALA A 71 11.82 -1.35 -8.56
C ALA A 71 11.23 -2.67 -8.01
N ALA A 72 10.52 -3.43 -8.85
CA ALA A 72 9.97 -4.73 -8.46
C ALA A 72 11.07 -5.74 -8.08
N LYS A 73 12.15 -5.81 -8.87
CA LYS A 73 13.30 -6.68 -8.59
C LYS A 73 14.04 -6.24 -7.32
N GLY A 74 14.12 -4.96 -7.03
CA GLY A 74 14.76 -4.38 -5.85
C GLY A 74 14.13 -4.90 -4.56
N ARG A 75 12.80 -4.86 -4.47
CA ARG A 75 12.05 -5.42 -3.34
C ARG A 75 12.37 -6.89 -3.11
N ARG A 76 12.25 -7.72 -4.16
CA ARG A 76 12.54 -9.17 -4.12
C ARG A 76 13.98 -9.51 -3.74
N ARG A 77 14.95 -8.66 -4.04
CA ARG A 77 16.38 -8.93 -3.81
C ARG A 77 16.89 -8.49 -2.44
N THR A 78 16.03 -7.90 -1.61
CA THR A 78 16.40 -7.56 -0.24
C THR A 78 16.84 -8.84 0.50
N PRO A 79 18.06 -8.91 1.07
CA PRO A 79 18.53 -10.10 1.77
C PRO A 79 17.67 -10.47 2.98
N ALA A 80 17.50 -11.77 3.25
CA ALA A 80 16.68 -12.26 4.37
C ALA A 80 17.10 -11.71 5.74
N ILE A 81 18.40 -11.51 5.98
CA ILE A 81 18.89 -10.92 7.22
C ILE A 81 18.41 -9.47 7.40
N ILE A 82 18.39 -8.70 6.30
CA ILE A 82 17.87 -7.32 6.31
C ILE A 82 16.37 -7.33 6.56
N ARG A 83 15.64 -8.23 5.88
CA ARG A 83 14.18 -8.33 5.99
C ARG A 83 13.68 -8.67 7.39
N ARG A 84 14.50 -9.36 8.20
CA ARG A 84 14.15 -9.72 9.59
C ARG A 84 14.25 -8.55 10.57
N HIS A 85 14.97 -7.47 10.22
CA HIS A 85 15.04 -6.31 11.08
C HIS A 85 13.72 -5.56 11.11
N ARG A 86 13.44 -4.93 12.25
CA ARG A 86 12.33 -3.99 12.39
C ARG A 86 12.65 -2.68 11.67
N MET A 87 11.59 -1.99 11.25
CA MET A 87 11.68 -0.58 10.89
C MET A 87 12.27 0.22 12.06
N PRO A 88 12.98 1.34 11.81
CA PRO A 88 13.58 2.15 12.87
C PRO A 88 12.56 2.73 13.85
N GLU A 89 11.32 2.92 13.38
CA GLU A 89 10.22 3.53 14.11
C GLU A 89 8.94 2.69 13.94
N PRO A 90 8.05 2.68 14.93
CA PRO A 90 6.75 2.04 14.77
C PRO A 90 5.90 2.81 13.75
N GLN A 91 4.97 2.10 13.12
CA GLN A 91 4.08 2.64 12.10
C GLN A 91 2.67 2.74 12.66
N THR A 92 1.95 3.81 12.34
CA THR A 92 0.60 4.05 12.85
C THR A 92 -0.44 3.65 11.81
N ILE A 93 -1.43 2.85 12.20
CA ILE A 93 -2.59 2.49 11.37
C ILE A 93 -3.85 2.60 12.21
N GLY A 94 -4.81 3.41 11.76
CA GLY A 94 -6.10 3.53 12.45
C GLY A 94 -5.93 3.89 13.94
N GLY A 95 -4.90 4.67 14.28
CA GLY A 95 -4.55 5.03 15.66
C GLY A 95 -3.78 3.95 16.45
N ILE A 96 -3.48 2.80 15.85
CA ILE A 96 -2.73 1.70 16.46
C ILE A 96 -1.26 1.79 16.01
N SER A 97 -0.35 1.80 16.98
CA SER A 97 1.10 1.81 16.72
C SER A 97 1.66 0.38 16.66
N GLU A 98 2.27 0.00 15.55
CA GLU A 98 2.77 -1.34 15.28
C GLU A 98 4.25 -1.35 14.86
N TRP A 99 5.01 -2.34 15.32
CA TRP A 99 6.37 -2.57 14.82
C TRP A 99 6.35 -3.51 13.62
N TRP A 100 6.79 -3.02 12.47
CA TRP A 100 6.88 -3.84 11.27
C TRP A 100 8.30 -4.28 10.98
N SER A 101 8.43 -5.45 10.36
CA SER A 101 9.68 -5.88 9.77
C SER A 101 9.89 -5.21 8.40
N ILE A 102 11.15 -5.03 8.00
CA ILE A 102 11.49 -4.57 6.65
C ILE A 102 10.89 -5.53 5.61
N GLY A 103 10.89 -6.84 5.89
CA GLY A 103 10.26 -7.85 5.05
C GLY A 103 8.78 -7.55 4.80
N PHE A 104 8.01 -7.37 5.88
CA PHE A 104 6.58 -7.04 5.81
C PHE A 104 6.33 -5.80 4.94
N VAL A 105 7.10 -4.73 5.15
CA VAL A 105 7.01 -3.51 4.32
C VAL A 105 7.29 -3.82 2.85
N THR A 106 8.40 -4.50 2.56
CA THR A 106 8.83 -4.72 1.16
C THR A 106 7.97 -5.72 0.38
N ASP A 107 7.39 -6.71 1.06
CA ASP A 107 6.63 -7.80 0.42
C ASP A 107 5.15 -7.50 0.34
N VAL A 108 4.60 -6.99 1.44
CA VAL A 108 3.16 -6.87 1.64
C VAL A 108 2.74 -5.43 1.36
N ILE A 109 3.20 -4.49 2.20
CA ILE A 109 2.78 -3.08 2.17
C ILE A 109 3.04 -2.47 0.79
N LEU A 110 4.28 -2.41 0.33
CA LEU A 110 4.60 -1.77 -0.95
C LEU A 110 3.91 -2.44 -2.17
N THR A 111 3.46 -3.69 -2.04
CA THR A 111 2.67 -4.36 -3.09
C THR A 111 1.22 -3.91 -3.02
N ARG A 112 0.61 -3.90 -1.84
CA ARG A 112 -0.77 -3.47 -1.61
C ARG A 112 -0.96 -1.98 -1.89
N ASP A 113 -0.05 -1.12 -1.43
CA ASP A 113 -0.09 0.33 -1.69
C ASP A 113 -0.16 0.65 -3.18
N VAL A 114 0.80 0.16 -3.96
CA VAL A 114 0.87 0.42 -5.41
C VAL A 114 -0.36 -0.15 -6.13
N TRP A 115 -0.86 -1.30 -5.68
CA TRP A 115 -2.08 -1.90 -6.22
C TRP A 115 -3.32 -1.03 -5.91
N MET A 116 -3.46 -0.57 -4.67
CA MET A 116 -4.58 0.28 -4.26
C MET A 116 -4.52 1.64 -4.97
N HIS A 117 -3.33 2.20 -5.17
CA HIS A 117 -3.16 3.43 -5.96
C HIS A 117 -3.50 3.25 -7.43
N ARG A 118 -3.33 2.05 -8.00
CA ARG A 118 -3.87 1.73 -9.34
C ARG A 118 -5.40 1.73 -9.35
N VAL A 119 -6.05 1.26 -8.30
CA VAL A 119 -7.51 1.37 -8.11
C VAL A 119 -7.93 2.84 -8.02
N ASP A 120 -7.27 3.63 -7.16
CA ASP A 120 -7.52 5.07 -6.98
C ASP A 120 -7.41 5.83 -8.31
N LEU A 121 -6.33 5.58 -9.06
CA LEU A 121 -6.10 6.18 -10.37
C LEU A 121 -7.22 5.85 -11.35
N SER A 122 -7.60 4.57 -11.46
CA SER A 122 -8.59 4.10 -12.42
C SER A 122 -9.97 4.72 -12.15
N ARG A 123 -10.39 4.74 -10.88
CA ARG A 123 -11.66 5.37 -10.46
C ARG A 123 -11.69 6.86 -10.78
N ALA A 124 -10.65 7.58 -10.38
CA ALA A 124 -10.63 9.03 -10.50
C ALA A 124 -10.54 9.55 -11.95
N ILE A 125 -10.12 8.72 -12.91
CA ILE A 125 -10.17 9.05 -14.34
C ILE A 125 -11.31 8.35 -15.09
N GLY A 126 -12.19 7.63 -14.37
CA GLY A 126 -13.33 6.92 -14.96
C GLY A 126 -12.93 5.81 -15.94
N ARG A 127 -11.76 5.19 -15.78
CA ARG A 127 -11.30 4.12 -16.67
C ARG A 127 -11.49 2.74 -16.03
N PRO A 128 -11.98 1.74 -16.77
CA PRO A 128 -12.11 0.38 -16.27
C PRO A 128 -10.78 -0.18 -15.79
N LEU A 129 -10.77 -0.71 -14.58
CA LEU A 129 -9.64 -1.44 -14.01
C LEU A 129 -9.66 -2.87 -14.55
N ARG A 130 -8.58 -3.29 -15.22
CA ARG A 130 -8.45 -4.68 -15.71
C ARG A 130 -8.03 -5.60 -14.57
N LEU A 131 -8.96 -6.35 -14.03
CA LEU A 131 -8.70 -7.26 -12.92
C LEU A 131 -8.50 -8.69 -13.41
N SER A 132 -7.70 -9.45 -12.68
CA SER A 132 -7.44 -10.87 -12.92
C SER A 132 -7.44 -11.62 -11.59
N ALA A 133 -8.11 -12.76 -11.55
CA ALA A 133 -8.15 -13.61 -10.36
C ALA A 133 -6.74 -14.04 -9.92
N ASP A 134 -5.90 -14.44 -10.86
CA ASP A 134 -4.53 -14.93 -10.61
C ASP A 134 -3.58 -13.89 -9.97
N HIS A 135 -3.90 -12.60 -10.09
CA HIS A 135 -3.06 -11.54 -9.53
C HIS A 135 -3.78 -10.72 -8.47
N ASP A 136 -4.90 -10.10 -8.84
CA ASP A 136 -5.64 -9.19 -7.97
C ASP A 136 -6.44 -10.00 -6.92
N GLY A 137 -6.92 -11.20 -7.27
CA GLY A 137 -7.60 -12.11 -6.35
C GLY A 137 -6.67 -12.61 -5.22
N GLU A 138 -5.40 -12.88 -5.52
CA GLU A 138 -4.39 -13.24 -4.50
C GLU A 138 -4.16 -12.12 -3.48
N LEU A 139 -4.12 -10.87 -3.94
CA LEU A 139 -4.01 -9.70 -3.05
C LEU A 139 -5.24 -9.55 -2.16
N ILE A 140 -6.44 -9.74 -2.72
CA ILE A 140 -7.70 -9.71 -1.97
C ILE A 140 -7.76 -10.82 -0.93
N ALA A 141 -7.36 -12.04 -1.29
CA ALA A 141 -7.31 -13.15 -0.37
C ALA A 141 -6.31 -12.91 0.78
N ASP A 142 -5.17 -12.28 0.48
CA ASP A 142 -4.16 -11.89 1.47
C ASP A 142 -4.70 -10.84 2.44
N MET A 143 -5.37 -9.80 1.93
CA MET A 143 -6.01 -8.77 2.76
C MET A 143 -7.15 -9.33 3.60
N ALA A 144 -7.98 -10.23 3.06
CA ALA A 144 -9.06 -10.88 3.80
C ALA A 144 -8.52 -11.76 4.94
N ARG A 145 -7.42 -12.49 4.71
CA ARG A 145 -6.76 -13.27 5.76
C ARG A 145 -6.16 -12.40 6.86
N GLU A 146 -5.47 -11.30 6.49
CA GLU A 146 -4.91 -10.40 7.49
C GLU A 146 -5.99 -9.68 8.29
N TRP A 147 -7.03 -9.18 7.61
CA TRP A 147 -8.21 -8.59 8.26
C TRP A 147 -8.84 -9.57 9.27
N ALA A 148 -9.08 -10.81 8.85
CA ALA A 148 -9.61 -11.86 9.71
C ALA A 148 -8.74 -12.12 10.95
N GLY A 149 -7.42 -12.20 10.76
CA GLY A 149 -6.47 -12.37 11.85
C GLY A 149 -6.43 -11.17 12.81
N ARG A 150 -6.61 -9.95 12.30
CA ARG A 150 -6.58 -8.72 13.10
C ARG A 150 -7.81 -8.57 13.99
N HIS A 151 -9.02 -8.86 13.50
CA HIS A 151 -10.22 -8.74 14.34
C HIS A 151 -10.46 -9.98 15.21
N GLY A 152 -10.00 -11.17 14.79
CA GLY A 152 -10.01 -12.40 15.60
C GLY A 152 -11.39 -12.95 16.00
N GLN A 153 -12.45 -12.45 15.38
CA GLN A 153 -13.85 -12.77 15.69
C GLN A 153 -14.47 -13.70 14.63
N PRO A 154 -15.53 -14.48 14.96
CA PRO A 154 -16.26 -15.25 13.97
C PRO A 154 -16.89 -14.37 12.88
N PHE A 155 -16.86 -14.82 11.63
CA PHE A 155 -17.42 -14.08 10.49
C PHE A 155 -17.81 -14.99 9.31
N ARG A 156 -18.65 -14.46 8.43
CA ARG A 156 -18.90 -14.96 7.07
C ARG A 156 -18.77 -13.78 6.10
N LEU A 157 -17.76 -13.81 5.23
CA LEU A 157 -17.47 -12.76 4.27
C LEU A 157 -17.71 -13.28 2.85
N HIS A 158 -18.60 -12.62 2.11
CA HIS A 158 -18.74 -12.77 0.67
C HIS A 158 -18.28 -11.49 -0.02
N LEU A 159 -17.13 -11.56 -0.70
CA LEU A 159 -16.69 -10.48 -1.57
C LEU A 159 -17.25 -10.70 -2.96
N THR A 160 -17.99 -9.72 -3.49
CA THR A 160 -18.54 -9.75 -4.85
C THR A 160 -17.57 -9.11 -5.85
N GLY A 161 -17.93 -9.15 -7.14
CA GLY A 161 -17.13 -8.58 -8.22
C GLY A 161 -16.16 -9.59 -8.86
N PRO A 162 -15.38 -9.15 -9.88
CA PRO A 162 -14.61 -10.03 -10.76
C PRO A 162 -13.44 -10.76 -10.07
N VAL A 163 -13.09 -10.33 -8.87
CA VAL A 163 -11.98 -10.86 -8.04
C VAL A 163 -12.46 -11.13 -6.61
N GLY A 164 -13.77 -11.29 -6.46
CA GLY A 164 -14.42 -11.66 -5.22
C GLY A 164 -14.11 -13.08 -4.77
N GLY A 165 -14.67 -13.47 -3.63
CA GLY A 165 -14.45 -14.77 -3.01
C GLY A 165 -15.29 -14.93 -1.75
N ALA A 166 -15.10 -16.05 -1.05
CA ALA A 166 -15.79 -16.32 0.20
C ALA A 166 -14.80 -16.81 1.27
N TRP A 167 -14.93 -16.25 2.48
CA TRP A 167 -14.14 -16.61 3.65
C TRP A 167 -15.03 -16.70 4.87
N SER A 168 -14.68 -17.56 5.83
CA SER A 168 -15.39 -17.66 7.09
C SER A 168 -14.48 -18.21 8.18
N SER A 169 -14.77 -17.84 9.43
CA SER A 169 -14.16 -18.42 10.62
C SER A 169 -15.19 -18.50 11.74
N GLY A 170 -15.17 -19.59 12.52
CA GLY A 170 -16.12 -19.82 13.63
C GLY A 170 -17.58 -20.04 13.19
N THR A 171 -18.48 -20.03 14.16
CA THR A 171 -19.95 -20.14 13.98
C THR A 171 -20.63 -18.86 14.44
N ASP A 172 -21.83 -18.58 13.93
CA ASP A 172 -22.68 -17.44 14.31
C ASP A 172 -22.03 -16.03 14.22
N GLY A 173 -21.04 -15.89 13.33
CA GLY A 173 -20.37 -14.63 13.07
C GLY A 173 -21.16 -13.64 12.20
N GLU A 174 -20.74 -12.37 12.24
CA GLU A 174 -21.26 -11.31 11.38
C GLU A 174 -21.17 -11.74 9.91
N THR A 175 -22.26 -11.54 9.15
CA THR A 175 -22.32 -11.87 7.72
C THR A 175 -22.20 -10.59 6.91
N LEU A 176 -21.17 -10.53 6.07
CA LEU A 176 -20.79 -9.37 5.29
C LEU A 176 -20.84 -9.71 3.81
N GLU A 177 -21.51 -8.87 3.02
CA GLU A 177 -21.49 -8.91 1.56
C GLU A 177 -21.09 -7.53 1.03
N VAL A 178 -19.99 -7.46 0.28
CA VAL A 178 -19.42 -6.19 -0.21
C VAL A 178 -18.57 -6.44 -1.46
N ASP A 179 -18.47 -5.47 -2.37
CA ASP A 179 -17.55 -5.59 -3.52
C ASP A 179 -16.10 -5.69 -3.04
N ALA A 180 -15.30 -6.53 -3.69
CA ALA A 180 -13.93 -6.81 -3.26
C ALA A 180 -13.02 -5.56 -3.25
N LEU A 181 -13.21 -4.62 -4.19
CA LEU A 181 -12.45 -3.37 -4.19
C LEU A 181 -12.92 -2.43 -3.09
N GLU A 182 -14.24 -2.34 -2.86
CA GLU A 182 -14.79 -1.50 -1.79
C GLU A 182 -14.38 -2.01 -0.42
N PHE A 183 -14.34 -3.34 -0.21
CA PHE A 183 -13.76 -3.95 0.99
C PHE A 183 -12.33 -3.43 1.23
N CYS A 184 -11.44 -3.55 0.24
CA CYS A 184 -10.06 -3.12 0.38
C CYS A 184 -9.96 -1.60 0.59
N ARG A 185 -10.83 -0.80 -0.04
CA ARG A 185 -10.89 0.65 0.20
C ARG A 185 -11.26 0.98 1.63
N ILE A 186 -12.27 0.32 2.19
CA ILE A 186 -12.68 0.48 3.60
C ILE A 186 -11.52 0.13 4.53
N LEU A 187 -10.91 -1.05 4.35
CA LEU A 187 -9.79 -1.49 5.19
C LEU A 187 -8.58 -0.56 5.16
N SER A 188 -8.39 0.13 4.04
CA SER A 188 -7.33 1.12 3.83
C SER A 188 -7.67 2.53 4.35
N GLY A 189 -8.86 2.73 4.91
CA GLY A 189 -9.33 4.03 5.40
C GLY A 189 -9.79 5.01 4.32
N ARG A 190 -9.99 4.56 3.07
CA ARG A 190 -10.50 5.40 1.98
C ARG A 190 -12.01 5.62 2.04
N GLU A 191 -12.71 4.71 2.71
CA GLU A 191 -14.14 4.77 2.98
C GLU A 191 -14.36 4.36 4.45
N PRO A 192 -15.40 4.86 5.13
CA PRO A 192 -15.70 4.46 6.49
C PRO A 192 -16.14 2.98 6.54
N GLY A 193 -15.68 2.27 7.57
CA GLY A 193 -16.09 0.91 7.91
C GLY A 193 -16.82 0.87 9.24
N ASN A 194 -17.78 -0.06 9.37
CA ASN A 194 -18.52 -0.33 10.61
C ASN A 194 -18.34 -1.80 11.01
N GLY A 195 -18.60 -2.13 12.27
CA GLY A 195 -18.49 -3.52 12.76
C GLY A 195 -17.09 -4.08 12.52
N LEU A 196 -16.99 -5.32 12.01
CA LEU A 196 -15.69 -5.90 11.69
C LEU A 196 -14.93 -5.14 10.59
N LEU A 197 -15.61 -4.43 9.68
CA LEU A 197 -14.98 -3.63 8.62
C LEU A 197 -14.28 -2.37 9.16
N ALA A 198 -14.51 -1.98 10.41
CA ALA A 198 -13.74 -0.91 11.06
C ALA A 198 -12.32 -1.34 11.43
N THR A 199 -11.98 -2.63 11.30
CA THR A 199 -10.64 -3.16 11.58
C THR A 199 -9.69 -2.79 10.45
N PRO A 200 -8.66 -1.95 10.69
CA PRO A 200 -7.82 -1.47 9.61
C PRO A 200 -6.78 -2.53 9.20
N VAL A 201 -6.41 -2.52 7.92
CA VAL A 201 -5.32 -3.33 7.37
C VAL A 201 -4.26 -2.41 6.76
N PRO A 202 -2.96 -2.71 6.96
CA PRO A 202 -1.86 -2.01 6.31
C PRO A 202 -1.91 -2.09 4.77
N PHE A 203 -1.76 -0.92 4.16
CA PHE A 203 -1.53 -0.73 2.72
C PHE A 203 -0.18 -0.06 2.51
#